data_AF-A0A831PND8-F1
#
_entry.id   AF-A0A831PND8-F1
#
_cell.length_a   1.000
_cell.length_b   1.000
_cell.length_c   1.000
_cell.angle_alpha   90.00
_cell.angle_beta   90.00
_cell.angle_gamma   90.00
#
_symmetry.space_group_name_H-M   'P 1'
#
loop_
_entity.id
_entity.type
_entity.pdbx_description
1 polymer ?
#
loop_
_entity_poly.entity_id
_entity_poly.type
_entity_poly.pdbx_seq_one_letter_code
_entity_poly.pdbx_strand_id
1 'polypeptide(L)'
;MNDCRMTKERMILALYGELDPAEKERLDAHLRSCPDCASEYASLEAALRLMDRRERPDPGPAFWEGYWDRLSKRMLWESIENGRRPSPAGRLARAFSRLPRWSLQAAAAAALLLVGILVGGRLIPRPGAPGPETAAAGPSSAIAAPSPAVVQAENFIDRSKVLLLGLVNFDPAVEDAYALDLARTKAVSRELLTEAADVRRGLSQPGQRRLRDLVAELEVIMLQIANLESGQDLEGVELVKQGVDSKSLFLKIDLDRMSRAGGGAALPPAPGGVGSSNKSRV
;
A
#
# COMPACT_ATOMS: atom_id res chain seq x y z
N MET A 1 -42.51 -15.78 17.94
CA MET A 1 -41.41 -14.99 18.54
C MET A 1 -40.03 -15.56 18.25
N ASN A 2 -39.72 -16.83 18.56
CA ASN A 2 -38.40 -17.42 18.22
C ASN A 2 -38.11 -17.48 16.71
N ASP A 3 -39.14 -17.71 15.89
CA ASP A 3 -38.99 -17.85 14.44
C ASP A 3 -38.68 -16.50 13.74
N CYS A 4 -39.24 -15.40 14.26
CA CYS A 4 -38.92 -14.04 13.79
C CYS A 4 -37.47 -13.66 14.09
N ARG A 5 -36.94 -14.06 15.26
CA ARG A 5 -35.53 -13.80 15.62
C ARG A 5 -34.56 -14.48 14.67
N MET A 6 -34.81 -15.77 14.38
CA MET A 6 -34.00 -16.53 13.41
C MET A 6 -34.12 -15.99 11.99
N THR A 7 -35.30 -15.46 11.63
CA THR A 7 -35.51 -14.84 10.32
C THR A 7 -34.70 -13.55 10.18
N LYS A 8 -34.61 -12.72 11.24
CA LYS A 8 -33.80 -11.48 11.20
C LYS A 8 -32.32 -11.73 10.92
N GLU A 9 -31.74 -12.80 11.46
CA GLU A 9 -30.36 -13.19 11.16
C GLU A 9 -30.21 -13.59 9.68
N ARG A 10 -31.18 -14.35 9.15
CA ARG A 10 -31.22 -14.75 7.73
C ARG A 10 -31.42 -13.57 6.78
N MET A 11 -32.17 -12.53 7.18
CA MET A 11 -32.37 -11.33 6.35
C MET A 11 -31.04 -10.69 5.95
N ILE A 12 -30.07 -10.61 6.86
CA ILE A 12 -28.76 -9.99 6.59
C ILE A 12 -27.99 -10.84 5.56
N LEU A 13 -27.92 -12.15 5.78
CA LEU A 13 -27.29 -13.09 4.85
C LEU A 13 -27.95 -13.06 3.47
N ALA A 14 -29.28 -12.90 3.42
CA ALA A 14 -30.03 -12.76 2.17
C ALA A 14 -29.60 -11.55 1.35
N LEU A 15 -29.39 -10.41 2.03
CA LEU A 15 -29.03 -9.15 1.38
C LEU A 15 -27.62 -9.21 0.76
N TYR A 16 -26.72 -10.00 1.35
CA TYR A 16 -25.38 -10.25 0.80
C TYR A 16 -25.31 -11.46 -0.15
N GLY A 17 -26.43 -12.17 -0.35
CA GLY A 17 -26.47 -13.34 -1.23
C GLY A 17 -25.78 -14.59 -0.65
N GLU A 18 -25.62 -14.66 0.66
CA GLU A 18 -24.89 -15.72 1.38
C GLU A 18 -25.79 -16.84 1.90
N LEU A 19 -27.10 -16.80 1.64
CA LEU A 19 -28.03 -17.86 2.01
C LEU A 19 -27.94 -19.06 1.07
N ASP A 20 -28.00 -20.26 1.64
CA ASP A 20 -28.23 -21.47 0.86
C ASP A 20 -29.69 -21.52 0.32
N PRO A 21 -29.99 -22.37 -0.68
CA PRO A 21 -31.33 -22.46 -1.26
C PRO A 21 -32.42 -22.85 -0.25
N ALA A 22 -32.11 -23.69 0.73
CA ALA A 22 -33.08 -24.19 1.72
C ALA A 22 -33.42 -23.12 2.77
N GLU A 23 -32.44 -22.31 3.16
CA GLU A 23 -32.61 -21.18 4.06
C GLU A 23 -33.34 -20.03 3.38
N LYS A 24 -33.09 -19.82 2.09
CA LYS A 24 -33.85 -18.86 1.27
C LYS A 24 -35.33 -19.22 1.20
N GLU A 25 -35.66 -20.49 0.97
CA GLU A 25 -37.06 -20.95 0.97
C GLU A 25 -37.73 -20.76 2.34
N ARG A 26 -37.01 -21.01 3.44
CA ARG A 26 -37.50 -20.78 4.81
C ARG A 26 -37.73 -19.29 5.09
N LEU A 27 -36.83 -18.42 4.63
CA LEU A 27 -36.98 -16.98 4.72
C LEU A 27 -38.22 -16.52 3.94
N ASP A 28 -38.37 -16.94 2.68
CA ASP A 28 -39.52 -16.58 1.84
C ASP A 28 -40.85 -17.06 2.45
N ALA A 29 -40.88 -18.27 3.01
CA ALA A 29 -42.06 -18.79 3.70
C ALA A 29 -42.42 -17.96 4.94
N HIS A 30 -41.42 -17.50 5.70
CA HIS A 30 -41.65 -16.65 6.85
C HIS A 30 -42.10 -15.23 6.46
N LEU A 31 -41.51 -14.63 5.42
CA LEU A 31 -41.91 -13.31 4.92
C LEU A 31 -43.35 -13.29 4.39
N ARG A 32 -43.86 -14.42 3.86
CA ARG A 32 -45.27 -14.54 3.47
C ARG A 32 -46.23 -14.68 4.65
N SER A 33 -45.76 -15.21 5.79
CA SER A 33 -46.59 -15.48 6.97
C SER A 33 -46.51 -14.39 8.04
N CYS A 34 -45.47 -13.55 8.04
CA CYS A 34 -45.26 -12.50 9.02
C CYS A 34 -45.11 -11.11 8.36
N PRO A 35 -46.11 -10.22 8.45
CA PRO A 35 -46.08 -8.90 7.83
C PRO A 35 -45.03 -7.98 8.46
N ASP A 36 -44.74 -8.12 9.75
CA ASP A 36 -43.72 -7.32 10.45
C ASP A 36 -42.33 -7.61 9.85
N CYS A 37 -41.95 -8.89 9.75
CA CYS A 37 -40.71 -9.32 9.12
C CYS A 37 -40.64 -8.91 7.64
N ALA A 38 -41.76 -8.96 6.91
CA ALA A 38 -41.81 -8.51 5.52
C ALA A 38 -41.53 -7.01 5.38
N SER A 39 -42.12 -6.19 6.26
CA SER A 39 -41.91 -4.75 6.27
C SER A 39 -40.47 -4.37 6.64
N GLU A 40 -39.89 -5.07 7.62
CA GLU A 40 -38.49 -4.88 8.01
C GLU A 40 -37.54 -5.24 6.87
N TYR A 41 -37.73 -6.39 6.22
CA TYR A 41 -36.90 -6.81 5.09
C TYR A 41 -36.97 -5.83 3.91
N ALA A 42 -38.17 -5.37 3.57
CA ALA A 42 -38.36 -4.35 2.53
C ALA A 42 -37.67 -3.03 2.88
N SER A 43 -37.66 -2.63 4.16
CA SER A 43 -36.97 -1.41 4.61
C SER A 43 -35.44 -1.52 4.47
N LEU A 44 -34.87 -2.69 4.78
CA LEU A 44 -33.45 -2.96 4.62
C LEU A 44 -33.04 -2.99 3.14
N GLU A 45 -33.85 -3.62 2.29
CA GLU A 45 -33.62 -3.63 0.84
C GLU A 45 -33.68 -2.21 0.26
N ALA A 46 -34.64 -1.40 0.70
CA ALA A 46 -34.75 0.01 0.29
C ALA A 46 -33.54 0.83 0.72
N ALA A 47 -33.03 0.62 1.93
CA ALA A 47 -31.83 1.29 2.43
C ALA A 47 -30.59 0.93 1.60
N LEU A 48 -30.38 -0.35 1.30
CA LEU A 48 -29.27 -0.79 0.44
C LEU A 48 -29.40 -0.23 -0.98
N ARG A 49 -30.59 -0.27 -1.57
CA ARG A 49 -30.84 0.35 -2.89
C ARG A 49 -30.61 1.86 -2.90
N LEU A 50 -30.74 2.56 -1.78
CA LEU A 50 -30.41 3.98 -1.69
C LEU A 50 -28.90 4.20 -1.66
N MET A 51 -28.17 3.33 -0.94
CA MET A 51 -26.71 3.38 -0.85
C MET A 51 -26.05 3.00 -2.19
N ASP A 52 -26.59 2.00 -2.89
CA ASP A 52 -26.05 1.46 -4.14
C ASP A 52 -26.16 2.45 -5.32
N ARG A 53 -27.13 3.39 -5.26
CA ARG A 53 -27.26 4.48 -6.24
C ARG A 53 -26.11 5.49 -6.20
N ARG A 54 -25.30 5.48 -5.14
CA ARG A 54 -24.16 6.39 -5.03
C ARG A 54 -23.00 5.80 -5.83
N GLU A 55 -23.04 5.99 -7.13
CA GLU A 55 -21.89 5.73 -7.99
C GLU A 55 -20.80 6.76 -7.65
N ARG A 56 -19.66 6.29 -7.15
CA ARG A 56 -18.52 7.16 -6.85
C ARG A 56 -17.78 7.41 -8.17
N PRO A 57 -17.71 8.66 -8.68
CA PRO A 57 -16.96 8.93 -9.89
C PRO A 57 -15.50 8.53 -9.68
N ASP A 58 -14.94 7.82 -10.67
CA ASP A 58 -13.51 7.53 -10.67
C ASP A 58 -12.74 8.85 -10.79
N PRO A 59 -11.86 9.19 -9.84
CA PRO A 59 -11.11 10.43 -9.88
C PRO A 59 -10.06 10.48 -11.01
N GLY A 60 -9.79 9.36 -11.68
CA GLY A 60 -8.89 9.25 -12.81
C GLY A 60 -7.40 9.34 -12.44
N PRO A 61 -6.47 9.05 -13.37
CA PRO A 61 -5.04 8.95 -13.08
C PRO A 61 -4.40 10.22 -12.51
N ALA A 62 -4.82 11.40 -13.00
CA ALA A 62 -4.25 12.69 -12.60
C ALA A 62 -4.49 13.04 -11.12
N PHE A 63 -5.62 12.61 -10.54
CA PHE A 63 -5.90 12.83 -9.12
C PHE A 63 -4.86 12.18 -8.20
N TRP A 64 -4.37 11.01 -8.61
CA TRP A 64 -3.41 10.23 -7.84
C TRP A 64 -1.99 10.81 -7.88
N GLU A 65 -1.71 11.76 -8.78
CA GLU A 65 -0.44 12.50 -8.79
C GLU A 65 -0.29 13.33 -7.51
N GLY A 66 0.83 13.11 -6.80
CA GLY A 66 1.09 13.76 -5.51
C GLY A 66 0.12 13.40 -4.39
N TYR A 67 -0.82 12.47 -4.59
CA TYR A 67 -1.78 12.07 -3.56
C TYR A 67 -1.07 11.51 -2.33
N TRP A 68 -0.04 10.66 -2.54
CA TRP A 68 0.78 10.14 -1.45
C TRP A 68 1.48 11.26 -0.65
N ASP A 69 2.02 12.28 -1.32
CA ASP A 69 2.66 13.41 -0.65
C ASP A 69 1.64 14.21 0.19
N ARG A 70 0.44 14.47 -0.34
CA ARG A 70 -0.65 15.11 0.42
C ARG A 70 -1.10 14.26 1.61
N LEU A 71 -1.27 12.95 1.41
CA LEU A 71 -1.72 12.02 2.44
C LEU A 71 -0.68 11.87 3.55
N SER A 72 0.59 11.64 3.20
CA SER A 72 1.68 11.49 4.16
C SER A 72 1.91 12.76 4.97
N LYS A 73 1.80 13.95 4.36
CA LYS A 73 1.79 15.23 5.07
C LYS A 73 0.65 15.29 6.08
N ARG A 74 -0.60 14.98 5.66
CA ARG A 74 -1.75 14.99 6.56
C ARG A 74 -1.57 14.01 7.73
N MET A 75 -1.12 12.79 7.46
CA MET A 75 -0.85 11.79 8.52
C MET A 75 0.24 12.26 9.49
N LEU A 76 1.29 12.91 8.98
CA LEU A 76 2.33 13.48 9.84
C LEU A 76 1.77 14.57 10.75
N TRP A 77 0.98 15.50 10.20
CA TRP A 77 0.31 16.55 10.97
C TRP A 77 -0.62 15.99 12.04
N GLU A 78 -1.51 15.06 11.69
CA GLU A 78 -2.41 14.39 12.63
C GLU A 78 -1.64 13.61 13.71
N SER A 79 -0.48 13.00 13.38
CA SER A 79 0.34 12.28 14.36
C SER A 79 1.03 13.20 15.38
N ILE A 80 1.34 14.45 14.97
CA ILE A 80 1.92 15.48 15.83
C ILE A 80 0.84 16.07 16.73
N GLU A 81 -0.33 16.40 16.16
CA GLU A 81 -1.46 17.00 16.87
C GLU A 81 -2.05 16.04 17.92
N ASN A 82 -2.14 14.74 17.61
CA ASN A 82 -2.63 13.72 18.54
C ASN A 82 -1.61 13.30 19.62
N GLY A 83 -0.46 14.00 19.75
CA GLY A 83 0.54 13.75 20.80
C GLY A 83 1.11 12.32 20.83
N ARG A 84 0.89 11.54 19.78
CA ARG A 84 1.08 10.08 19.78
C ARG A 84 2.52 9.64 19.54
N ARG A 85 3.44 10.60 19.37
CA ARG A 85 4.87 10.35 19.32
C ARG A 85 5.49 10.74 20.66
N PRO A 86 6.12 9.82 21.41
CA PRO A 86 7.09 10.25 22.41
C PRO A 86 8.15 11.05 21.66
N SER A 87 8.29 12.33 22.00
CA SER A 87 9.17 13.24 21.29
C SER A 87 10.58 12.62 21.23
N PRO A 88 11.24 12.60 20.04
CA PRO A 88 12.61 12.11 19.94
C PRO A 88 13.53 12.92 20.87
N ALA A 89 13.25 14.21 21.06
CA ALA A 89 13.87 15.06 22.07
C ALA A 89 13.67 14.55 23.51
N GLY A 90 12.48 14.05 23.86
CA GLY A 90 12.20 13.47 25.17
C GLY A 90 12.84 12.11 25.42
N ARG A 91 13.10 11.32 24.36
CA ARG A 91 13.87 10.07 24.42
C ARG A 91 15.38 10.33 24.49
N LEU A 92 15.90 11.25 23.68
CA LEU A 92 17.29 11.68 23.77
C LEU A 92 17.58 12.35 25.11
N ALA A 93 16.73 13.26 25.60
CA ALA A 93 16.94 13.88 26.91
C ALA A 93 17.00 12.84 28.04
N ARG A 94 16.15 11.79 27.98
CA ARG A 94 16.19 10.68 28.95
C ARG A 94 17.45 9.82 28.81
N ALA A 95 17.88 9.52 27.58
CA ALA A 95 19.11 8.78 27.33
C ALA A 95 20.33 9.58 27.81
N PHE A 96 20.45 10.85 27.42
CA PHE A 96 21.52 11.76 27.81
C PHE A 96 21.54 12.04 29.33
N SER A 97 20.39 12.01 30.01
CA SER A 97 20.33 12.13 31.47
C SER A 97 20.88 10.92 32.23
N ARG A 98 21.00 9.75 31.57
CA ARG A 98 21.56 8.52 32.14
C ARG A 98 23.03 8.30 31.79
N LEU A 99 23.61 9.14 30.93
CA LEU A 99 25.02 9.03 30.56
C LEU A 99 25.91 9.84 31.53
N PRO A 100 27.03 9.26 31.98
CA PRO A 100 27.96 9.96 32.88
C PRO A 100 28.65 11.13 32.16
N ARG A 101 28.82 12.26 32.87
CA ARG A 101 29.22 13.57 32.31
C ARG A 101 30.48 13.59 31.43
N TRP A 102 31.40 12.66 31.64
CA TRP A 102 32.64 12.54 30.84
C TRP A 102 32.38 12.10 29.40
N SER A 103 31.31 11.32 29.15
CA SER A 103 30.91 10.91 27.79
C SER A 103 30.37 12.07 26.95
N LEU A 104 29.70 13.04 27.59
CA LEU A 104 29.19 14.24 26.93
C LEU A 104 30.33 15.18 26.52
N GLN A 105 31.41 15.23 27.30
CA GLN A 105 32.61 16.01 26.95
C GLN A 105 33.36 15.39 25.78
N ALA A 106 33.50 14.06 25.74
CA ALA A 106 34.10 13.35 24.61
C ALA A 106 33.27 13.51 23.33
N ALA A 107 31.95 13.42 23.42
CA ALA A 107 31.04 13.63 22.29
C ALA A 107 31.07 15.08 21.77
N ALA A 108 31.16 16.07 22.67
CA ALA A 108 31.30 17.48 22.29
C ALA A 108 32.63 17.76 21.58
N ALA A 109 33.73 17.18 22.05
CA ALA A 109 35.03 17.30 21.38
C ALA A 109 35.02 16.63 19.99
N ALA A 110 34.41 15.46 19.84
CA ALA A 110 34.23 14.80 18.56
C ALA A 110 33.33 15.60 17.60
N ALA A 111 32.26 16.22 18.11
CA ALA A 111 31.39 17.07 17.32
C ALA A 111 32.11 18.34 16.82
N LEU A 112 32.94 18.97 17.65
CA LEU A 112 33.76 20.13 17.23
C LEU A 112 34.78 19.74 16.16
N LEU A 113 35.39 18.55 16.27
CA LEU A 113 36.28 18.02 15.22
C LEU A 113 35.54 17.78 13.92
N LEU A 114 34.35 17.15 13.96
CA LEU A 114 33.54 16.91 12.77
C LEU A 114 33.06 18.21 12.11
N VAL A 115 32.66 19.20 12.90
CA VAL A 115 32.29 20.54 12.40
C VAL A 115 33.50 21.22 11.76
N GLY A 116 34.69 21.14 12.38
CA GLY A 116 35.93 21.66 11.81
C GLY A 116 36.28 21.01 10.46
N ILE A 117 36.13 19.69 10.35
CA ILE A 117 36.35 18.93 9.10
C ILE A 117 35.33 19.33 8.02
N LEU A 118 34.05 19.48 8.39
CA LEU A 118 32.98 19.82 7.47
C LEU A 118 33.09 21.25 6.93
N VAL A 119 33.48 22.19 7.80
CA VAL A 119 33.73 23.59 7.44
C VAL A 119 35.00 23.70 6.59
N GLY A 120 36.07 22.97 6.96
CA GLY A 120 37.31 22.90 6.18
C GLY A 120 37.11 22.29 4.78
N GLY A 121 36.25 21.28 4.66
CA GLY A 121 35.91 20.66 3.37
C GLY A 121 35.04 21.52 2.44
N ARG A 122 34.33 22.52 2.98
CA ARG A 122 33.49 23.44 2.18
C ARG A 122 34.22 24.69 1.67
N LEU A 123 35.41 24.99 2.20
CA LEU A 123 36.20 26.17 1.81
C LEU A 123 37.20 25.89 0.67
N ILE A 124 37.29 24.65 0.17
CA ILE A 124 38.12 24.28 -0.99
C ILE A 124 37.21 24.26 -2.24
N PRO A 125 37.31 25.26 -3.14
CA PRO A 125 36.49 25.28 -4.36
C PRO A 125 36.98 24.23 -5.35
N ARG A 126 36.10 23.31 -5.75
CA ARG A 126 36.27 22.48 -6.96
C ARG A 126 35.87 23.32 -8.19
N PRO A 127 36.71 23.43 -9.23
CA PRO A 127 36.28 24.04 -10.49
C PRO A 127 35.55 23.02 -11.37
N GLY A 128 34.38 23.43 -11.87
CA GLY A 128 33.88 23.03 -13.19
C GLY A 128 32.73 22.00 -13.23
N ALA A 129 31.50 22.49 -13.42
CA ALA A 129 30.53 21.90 -14.37
C ALA A 129 29.42 22.93 -14.73
N PRO A 130 28.90 22.95 -15.97
CA PRO A 130 28.06 24.03 -16.50
C PRO A 130 26.58 23.91 -16.11
N GLY A 131 25.88 25.04 -16.15
CA GLY A 131 24.50 25.23 -15.66
C GLY A 131 23.40 24.61 -16.54
N PRO A 132 22.16 24.50 -16.00
CA PRO A 132 21.03 23.95 -16.72
C PRO A 132 20.33 25.03 -17.58
N GLU A 133 20.23 24.78 -18.88
CA GLU A 133 19.29 25.45 -19.76
C GLU A 133 17.85 25.04 -19.38
N THR A 134 17.00 26.05 -19.34
CA THR A 134 15.56 25.94 -19.11
C THR A 134 14.90 25.64 -20.45
N ALA A 135 14.29 24.46 -20.61
CA ALA A 135 13.42 24.15 -21.74
C ALA A 135 12.00 23.90 -21.24
N ALA A 136 11.09 24.77 -21.69
CA ALA A 136 9.64 24.69 -21.49
C ALA A 136 8.93 24.06 -22.70
N ALA A 137 7.69 23.61 -22.46
CA ALA A 137 6.63 23.16 -23.37
C ALA A 137 6.69 21.69 -23.86
N GLY A 138 5.61 20.89 -23.86
CA GLY A 138 4.18 21.12 -23.59
C GLY A 138 3.44 19.78 -23.37
N PRO A 139 2.11 19.77 -23.13
CA PRO A 139 1.37 18.56 -22.79
C PRO A 139 1.02 17.76 -24.05
N SER A 140 1.59 16.56 -24.19
CA SER A 140 1.13 15.58 -25.17
C SER A 140 0.33 14.50 -24.43
N SER A 141 -0.96 14.78 -24.24
CA SER A 141 -1.94 13.75 -23.90
C SER A 141 -2.25 12.92 -25.14
N ALA A 142 -1.37 11.95 -25.42
CA ALA A 142 -1.74 10.80 -26.22
C ALA A 142 -1.98 9.65 -25.23
N ILE A 143 -3.15 9.02 -25.32
CA ILE A 143 -3.44 7.74 -24.65
C ILE A 143 -2.54 6.72 -25.34
N ALA A 144 -1.28 6.65 -24.89
CA ALA A 144 -0.29 5.74 -25.41
C ALA A 144 -0.46 4.40 -24.69
N ALA A 145 -0.44 3.31 -25.47
CA ALA A 145 -0.27 1.97 -24.94
C ALA A 145 0.86 1.96 -23.90
N PRO A 146 0.75 1.18 -22.81
CA PRO A 146 1.75 1.18 -21.76
C PRO A 146 3.12 0.87 -22.37
N SER A 147 4.06 1.80 -22.23
CA SER A 147 5.42 1.60 -22.73
C SER A 147 5.99 0.31 -22.13
N PRO A 148 6.83 -0.46 -22.84
CA PRO A 148 7.38 -1.72 -22.33
C PRO A 148 8.09 -1.57 -20.98
N ALA A 149 8.70 -0.40 -20.72
CA ALA A 149 9.29 -0.07 -19.44
C ALA A 149 8.29 0.00 -18.28
N VAL A 150 7.06 0.47 -18.53
CA VAL A 150 5.98 0.49 -17.51
C VAL A 150 5.57 -0.94 -17.20
N VAL A 151 5.35 -1.79 -18.20
CA VAL A 151 4.98 -3.20 -17.99
C VAL A 151 6.06 -3.96 -17.20
N GLN A 152 7.34 -3.72 -17.50
CA GLN A 152 8.45 -4.29 -16.72
C GLN A 152 8.45 -3.79 -15.27
N ALA A 153 8.21 -2.50 -15.05
CA ALA A 153 8.10 -1.94 -13.70
C ALA A 153 6.97 -2.58 -12.89
N GLU A 154 5.83 -2.85 -13.53
CA GLU A 154 4.70 -3.52 -12.89
C GLU A 154 5.06 -4.93 -12.44
N ASN A 155 5.64 -5.73 -13.34
CA ASN A 155 6.04 -7.09 -13.03
C ASN A 155 7.06 -7.11 -11.87
N PHE A 156 8.03 -6.19 -11.90
CA PHE A 156 8.98 -6.00 -10.81
C PHE A 156 8.27 -5.69 -9.48
N ILE A 157 7.29 -4.77 -9.49
CA ILE A 157 6.53 -4.39 -8.29
C ILE A 157 5.70 -5.57 -7.76
N ASP A 158 5.02 -6.31 -8.63
CA ASP A 158 4.19 -7.45 -8.23
C ASP A 158 5.04 -8.57 -7.62
N ARG A 159 6.18 -8.91 -8.25
CA ARG A 159 7.14 -9.88 -7.71
C ARG A 159 7.71 -9.41 -6.36
N SER A 160 8.02 -8.12 -6.25
CA SER A 160 8.47 -7.51 -5.00
C SER A 160 7.40 -7.60 -3.91
N LYS A 161 6.12 -7.35 -4.24
CA LYS A 161 4.99 -7.45 -3.30
C LYS A 161 4.84 -8.86 -2.75
N VAL A 162 4.91 -9.88 -3.61
CA VAL A 162 4.81 -11.29 -3.20
C VAL A 162 5.94 -11.65 -2.23
N LEU A 163 7.18 -11.25 -2.53
CA LEU A 163 8.33 -11.47 -1.64
C LEU A 163 8.12 -10.79 -0.28
N LEU A 164 7.70 -9.51 -0.28
CA LEU A 164 7.48 -8.74 0.95
C LEU A 164 6.34 -9.30 1.78
N LEU A 165 5.27 -9.80 1.16
CA LEU A 165 4.16 -10.44 1.89
C LEU A 165 4.62 -11.68 2.63
N GLY A 166 5.43 -12.53 1.99
CA GLY A 166 6.00 -13.71 2.65
C GLY A 166 6.89 -13.33 3.83
N LEU A 167 7.69 -12.26 3.69
CA LEU A 167 8.60 -11.81 4.75
C LEU A 167 7.88 -11.13 5.91
N VAL A 168 6.91 -10.25 5.63
CA VAL A 168 6.21 -9.46 6.66
C VAL A 168 5.25 -10.33 7.47
N ASN A 169 4.57 -11.27 6.81
CA ASN A 169 3.62 -12.16 7.48
C ASN A 169 4.30 -13.29 8.28
N PHE A 170 5.61 -13.51 8.09
CA PHE A 170 6.34 -14.51 8.87
C PHE A 170 6.31 -14.18 10.36
N ASP A 171 5.73 -15.04 11.19
CA ASP A 171 5.70 -14.86 12.66
C ASP A 171 6.62 -15.89 13.34
N PRO A 172 7.80 -15.49 13.85
CA PRO A 172 8.73 -16.41 14.48
C PRO A 172 8.21 -17.02 15.79
N ALA A 173 7.11 -16.49 16.36
CA ALA A 173 6.50 -17.04 17.58
C ALA A 173 5.55 -18.22 17.28
N VAL A 174 5.04 -18.32 16.05
CA VAL A 174 4.04 -19.32 15.64
C VAL A 174 4.59 -20.27 14.58
N GLU A 175 5.42 -19.75 13.68
CA GLU A 175 6.00 -20.49 12.56
C GLU A 175 7.42 -20.96 12.90
N ASP A 176 7.80 -22.11 12.35
CA ASP A 176 9.15 -22.62 12.55
C ASP A 176 10.18 -21.79 11.76
N ALA A 177 11.44 -21.88 12.18
CA ALA A 177 12.53 -21.15 11.56
C ALA A 177 12.84 -21.57 10.10
N TYR A 178 12.20 -22.63 9.59
CA TYR A 178 12.36 -23.15 8.25
C TYR A 178 11.21 -22.77 7.31
N ALA A 179 10.09 -22.28 7.86
CA ALA A 179 8.92 -21.80 7.12
C ALA A 179 9.30 -20.60 6.23
N LEU A 180 10.22 -19.77 6.72
CA LEU A 180 10.86 -18.72 5.92
C LEU A 180 12.16 -19.25 5.32
N ASP A 181 12.13 -19.66 4.05
CA ASP A 181 13.32 -19.97 3.26
C ASP A 181 14.10 -18.68 2.97
N LEU A 182 14.91 -18.25 3.95
CA LEU A 182 15.69 -17.01 3.86
C LEU A 182 16.72 -17.08 2.73
N ALA A 183 17.26 -18.26 2.43
CA ALA A 183 18.19 -18.44 1.33
C ALA A 183 17.53 -18.15 -0.03
N ARG A 184 16.33 -18.70 -0.27
CA ARG A 184 15.53 -18.39 -1.45
C ARG A 184 15.09 -16.94 -1.50
N THR A 185 14.65 -16.39 -0.36
CA THR A 185 14.23 -14.98 -0.27
C THR A 185 15.37 -14.03 -0.66
N LYS A 186 16.59 -14.30 -0.17
CA LYS A 186 17.81 -13.57 -0.55
C LYS A 186 18.14 -13.73 -2.04
N ALA A 187 18.05 -14.94 -2.58
CA ALA A 187 18.30 -15.19 -3.99
C ALA A 187 17.34 -14.38 -4.89
N VAL A 188 16.03 -14.43 -4.60
CA VAL A 188 15.02 -13.67 -5.34
C VAL A 188 15.23 -12.16 -5.19
N SER A 189 15.57 -11.67 -4.00
CA SER A 189 15.85 -10.23 -3.81
C SER A 189 17.04 -9.75 -4.63
N ARG A 190 18.08 -10.57 -4.82
CA ARG A 190 19.23 -10.24 -5.68
C ARG A 190 18.87 -10.18 -7.16
N GLU A 191 18.03 -11.10 -7.60
CA GLU A 191 17.47 -11.08 -8.96
C GLU A 191 16.69 -9.78 -9.19
N LEU A 192 15.78 -9.44 -8.27
CA LEU A 192 15.00 -8.20 -8.32
C LEU A 192 15.88 -6.95 -8.33
N LEU A 193 16.99 -6.92 -7.58
CA LEU A 193 17.94 -5.79 -7.62
C LEU A 193 18.55 -5.57 -9.00
N THR A 194 18.86 -6.65 -9.72
CA THR A 194 19.39 -6.51 -11.08
C THR A 194 18.34 -5.94 -12.04
N GLU A 195 17.09 -6.38 -11.91
CA GLU A 195 15.95 -5.90 -12.69
C GLU A 195 15.62 -4.43 -12.39
N ALA A 196 15.71 -4.01 -11.12
CA ALA A 196 15.37 -2.65 -10.68
C ALA A 196 16.16 -1.56 -11.43
N ALA A 197 17.45 -1.80 -11.70
CA ALA A 197 18.30 -0.85 -12.39
C ALA A 197 17.90 -0.64 -13.86
N ASP A 198 17.51 -1.72 -14.55
CA ASP A 198 17.02 -1.66 -15.95
C ASP A 198 15.66 -0.98 -16.02
N VAL A 199 14.73 -1.38 -15.13
CA VAL A 199 13.39 -0.79 -15.01
C VAL A 199 13.49 0.72 -14.79
N ARG A 200 14.32 1.16 -13.83
CA ARG A 200 14.47 2.58 -13.50
C ARG A 200 15.01 3.40 -14.67
N ARG A 201 15.95 2.84 -15.45
CA ARG A 201 16.48 3.49 -16.67
C ARG A 201 15.41 3.61 -17.75
N GLY A 202 14.56 2.58 -17.91
CA GLY A 202 13.47 2.59 -18.88
C GLY A 202 12.38 3.63 -18.56
N LEU A 203 12.14 3.90 -17.27
CA LEU A 203 11.14 4.87 -16.82
C LEU A 203 11.64 6.31 -16.93
N SER A 204 11.76 6.90 -18.13
CA SER A 204 12.37 8.23 -18.31
C SER A 204 11.37 9.41 -18.33
N GLN A 205 10.08 9.17 -18.53
CA GLN A 205 9.12 10.26 -18.78
C GLN A 205 8.69 11.00 -17.50
N PRO A 206 8.28 12.29 -17.59
CA PRO A 206 7.81 13.06 -16.42
C PRO A 206 6.61 12.43 -15.70
N GLY A 207 5.65 11.86 -16.42
CA GLY A 207 4.49 11.18 -15.83
C GLY A 207 4.83 9.86 -15.11
N GLN A 208 6.04 9.34 -15.31
CA GLN A 208 6.51 8.07 -14.72
C GLN A 208 7.32 8.28 -13.43
N ARG A 209 7.49 9.52 -12.98
CA ARG A 209 8.31 9.86 -11.79
C ARG A 209 7.89 9.06 -10.56
N ARG A 210 6.59 9.01 -10.27
CA ARG A 210 6.05 8.27 -9.12
C ARG A 210 6.39 6.78 -9.17
N LEU A 211 6.21 6.16 -10.33
CA LEU A 211 6.52 4.74 -10.53
C LEU A 211 8.02 4.47 -10.36
N ARG A 212 8.85 5.37 -10.90
CA ARG A 212 10.31 5.34 -10.74
C ARG A 212 10.74 5.46 -9.27
N ASP A 213 10.11 6.37 -8.53
CA ASP A 213 10.38 6.58 -7.11
C ASP A 213 10.01 5.33 -6.29
N LEU A 214 8.87 4.69 -6.60
CA LEU A 214 8.47 3.44 -5.97
C LEU A 214 9.45 2.30 -6.25
N VAL A 215 9.92 2.17 -7.50
CA VAL A 215 10.96 1.18 -7.87
C VAL A 215 12.25 1.44 -7.09
N ALA A 216 12.68 2.70 -6.95
CA ALA A 216 13.87 3.05 -6.18
C ALA A 216 13.70 2.76 -4.68
N GLU A 217 12.51 2.97 -4.12
CA GLU A 217 12.24 2.61 -2.72
C GLU A 217 12.29 1.09 -2.50
N LEU A 218 11.72 0.31 -3.42
CA LEU A 218 11.75 -1.15 -3.40
C LEU A 218 13.16 -1.68 -3.58
N GLU A 219 13.96 -1.10 -4.47
CA GLU A 219 15.39 -1.44 -4.67
C GLU A 219 16.16 -1.37 -3.34
N VAL A 220 15.96 -0.33 -2.53
CA VAL A 220 16.60 -0.21 -1.22
C VAL A 220 16.18 -1.35 -0.28
N ILE A 221 14.91 -1.74 -0.29
CA ILE A 221 14.43 -2.85 0.55
C ILE A 221 14.96 -4.19 0.06
N MET A 222 14.97 -4.43 -1.25
CA MET A 222 15.55 -5.64 -1.83
C MET A 222 17.04 -5.75 -1.48
N LEU A 223 17.76 -4.62 -1.42
CA LEU A 223 19.17 -4.57 -1.00
C LEU A 223 19.33 -4.96 0.47
N GLN A 224 18.44 -4.49 1.35
CA GLN A 224 18.43 -4.89 2.75
C GLN A 224 18.17 -6.39 2.91
N ILE A 225 17.17 -6.92 2.19
CA ILE A 225 16.84 -8.35 2.19
C ILE A 225 18.03 -9.19 1.69
N ALA A 226 18.65 -8.79 0.57
CA ALA A 226 19.78 -9.50 -0.03
C ALA A 226 21.01 -9.60 0.90
N ASN A 227 21.13 -8.64 1.83
CA ASN A 227 22.23 -8.49 2.78
C ASN A 227 21.89 -8.98 4.19
N LEU A 228 20.72 -9.57 4.43
CA LEU A 228 20.42 -10.26 5.69
C LEU A 228 21.49 -11.31 5.99
N GLU A 229 21.83 -11.53 7.24
CA GLU A 229 22.83 -12.53 7.62
C GLU A 229 22.34 -13.95 7.26
N SER A 230 23.26 -14.91 7.08
CA SER A 230 22.89 -16.31 6.87
C SER A 230 22.46 -16.94 8.19
N GLY A 231 21.27 -17.57 8.24
CA GLY A 231 20.73 -18.22 9.44
C GLY A 231 19.39 -17.64 9.86
N GLN A 232 19.06 -17.70 11.15
CA GLN A 232 17.86 -17.08 11.74
C GLN A 232 18.12 -15.60 12.05
N ASP A 233 18.37 -14.77 11.04
CA ASP A 233 18.57 -13.32 11.21
C ASP A 233 17.24 -12.60 11.51
N LEU A 234 16.65 -12.93 12.67
CA LEU A 234 15.35 -12.41 13.11
C LEU A 234 15.40 -10.89 13.32
N GLU A 235 16.53 -10.37 13.79
CA GLU A 235 16.74 -8.93 13.98
C GLU A 235 16.78 -8.20 12.64
N GLY A 236 17.53 -8.72 11.66
CA GLY A 236 17.54 -8.18 10.31
C GLY A 236 16.17 -8.23 9.64
N VAL A 237 15.44 -9.34 9.80
CA VAL A 237 14.07 -9.48 9.29
C VAL A 237 13.14 -8.41 9.90
N GLU A 238 13.21 -8.21 11.22
CA GLU A 238 12.41 -7.19 11.91
C GLU A 238 12.77 -5.76 11.45
N LEU A 239 14.05 -5.47 11.23
CA LEU A 239 14.49 -4.19 10.65
C LEU A 239 13.92 -3.97 9.25
N VAL A 240 13.87 -5.02 8.42
CA VAL A 240 13.24 -4.95 7.09
C VAL A 240 11.74 -4.70 7.22
N LYS A 241 11.04 -5.41 8.11
CA LYS A 241 9.59 -5.20 8.36
C LYS A 241 9.31 -3.75 8.75
N GLN A 242 10.07 -3.21 9.70
CA GLN A 242 9.98 -1.81 10.09
C GLN A 242 10.29 -0.85 8.93
N GLY A 243 11.26 -1.19 8.08
CA GLY A 243 11.56 -0.46 6.86
C GLY A 243 10.38 -0.41 5.87
N VAL A 244 9.70 -1.54 5.69
CA VAL A 244 8.51 -1.68 4.84
C VAL A 244 7.34 -0.85 5.39
N ASP A 245 7.10 -0.93 6.69
CA ASP A 245 6.01 -0.23 7.38
C ASP A 245 6.24 1.28 7.43
N SER A 246 7.45 1.71 7.80
CA SER A 246 7.82 3.13 7.91
C SER A 246 7.72 3.87 6.57
N LYS A 247 7.97 3.17 5.47
CA LYS A 247 7.79 3.70 4.11
C LYS A 247 6.38 3.46 3.55
N SER A 248 5.53 2.73 4.27
CA SER A 248 4.17 2.35 3.90
C SER A 248 4.10 1.76 2.48
N LEU A 249 5.02 0.84 2.16
CA LEU A 249 5.22 0.36 0.80
C LEU A 249 3.98 -0.33 0.22
N PHE A 250 3.30 -1.17 0.99
CA PHE A 250 2.07 -1.83 0.52
C PHE A 250 1.01 -0.82 0.09
N LEU A 251 0.81 0.24 0.88
CA LEU A 251 -0.14 1.31 0.53
C LEU A 251 0.30 2.05 -0.74
N LYS A 252 1.60 2.34 -0.91
CA LYS A 252 2.11 2.97 -2.15
C LYS A 252 1.91 2.08 -3.38
N ILE A 253 2.14 0.77 -3.25
CA ILE A 253 1.91 -0.23 -4.30
C ILE A 253 0.43 -0.28 -4.66
N ASP A 254 -0.46 -0.36 -3.67
CA ASP A 254 -1.91 -0.43 -3.93
C ASP A 254 -2.43 0.88 -4.53
N LEU A 255 -1.92 2.04 -4.08
CA LEU A 255 -2.24 3.34 -4.67
C LEU A 255 -1.73 3.48 -6.11
N ASP A 256 -0.62 2.83 -6.48
CA ASP A 256 -0.13 2.81 -7.86
C ASP A 256 -1.07 1.97 -8.73
N ARG A 257 -1.42 0.77 -8.27
CA ARG A 257 -2.38 -0.11 -8.95
C ARG A 257 -3.74 0.56 -9.16
N MET A 258 -4.30 1.22 -8.15
CA MET A 258 -5.57 1.94 -8.25
C MET A 258 -5.50 3.10 -9.25
N SER A 259 -4.40 3.86 -9.26
CA SER A 259 -4.19 4.95 -10.22
C SER A 259 -4.25 4.49 -11.67
N ARG A 260 -3.90 3.24 -11.91
CA ARG A 260 -3.80 2.64 -13.25
C ARG A 260 -5.11 1.96 -13.64
N ALA A 261 -5.76 1.29 -12.69
CA ALA A 261 -7.11 0.74 -12.87
C ALA A 261 -8.11 1.83 -13.26
N GLY A 262 -8.03 3.03 -12.65
CA GLY A 262 -8.89 4.15 -13.02
C GLY A 262 -8.58 4.84 -14.36
N GLY A 263 -7.55 4.38 -15.07
CA GLY A 263 -7.25 4.78 -16.44
C GLY A 263 -7.74 3.81 -17.52
N GLY A 264 -8.29 2.64 -17.15
CA GLY A 264 -8.59 1.60 -18.14
C GLY A 264 -9.47 0.42 -17.70
N ALA A 265 -10.05 0.41 -16.50
CA ALA A 265 -10.98 -0.66 -16.12
C ALA A 265 -12.38 -0.41 -16.72
N ALA A 266 -12.61 -0.95 -17.91
CA ALA A 266 -13.95 -1.40 -18.24
C ALA A 266 -14.36 -2.42 -17.16
N LEU A 267 -15.39 -2.07 -16.38
CA LEU A 267 -16.02 -2.94 -15.41
C LEU A 267 -16.28 -4.31 -16.07
N PRO A 268 -15.95 -5.46 -15.44
CA PRO A 268 -16.41 -6.74 -15.96
C PRO A 268 -17.93 -6.68 -16.12
N PRO A 269 -18.50 -7.20 -17.23
CA PRO A 269 -19.94 -7.18 -17.41
C PRO A 269 -20.59 -7.84 -16.19
N ALA A 270 -21.53 -7.12 -15.58
CA ALA A 270 -22.35 -7.63 -14.50
C ALA A 270 -22.86 -9.04 -14.86
N PRO A 271 -22.87 -10.00 -13.92
CA PRO A 271 -23.38 -11.33 -14.20
C PRO A 271 -24.79 -11.19 -14.79
N GLY A 272 -24.94 -11.71 -16.01
CA GLY A 272 -26.10 -11.49 -16.86
C GLY A 272 -27.40 -11.73 -16.11
N GLY A 273 -28.30 -10.74 -16.21
CA GLY A 273 -29.68 -10.90 -15.83
C GLY A 273 -30.25 -12.16 -16.50
N VAL A 274 -30.60 -13.13 -15.67
CA VAL A 274 -31.27 -14.36 -16.10
C VAL A 274 -32.50 -13.94 -16.92
N GLY A 275 -32.49 -14.33 -18.19
CA GLY A 275 -33.52 -13.98 -19.15
C GLY A 275 -34.91 -14.34 -18.65
N SER A 276 -35.76 -13.32 -18.55
CA SER A 276 -37.21 -13.49 -18.57
C SER A 276 -37.60 -14.00 -19.96
N SER A 277 -37.59 -15.32 -20.15
CA SER A 277 -38.28 -15.94 -21.28
C SER A 277 -39.79 -15.81 -21.07
N ASN A 278 -40.30 -14.85 -21.82
CA ASN A 278 -41.68 -14.47 -22.02
C ASN A 278 -42.56 -15.69 -22.35
N LYS A 279 -43.59 -15.94 -21.52
CA LYS A 279 -44.76 -16.71 -21.93
C LYS A 279 -45.54 -15.87 -22.94
N SER A 280 -45.74 -16.39 -24.15
CA SER A 280 -46.83 -15.94 -25.02
C SER A 280 -47.28 -17.03 -25.98
N ARG A 281 -48.59 -17.36 -25.86
CA ARG A 281 -49.54 -17.89 -26.87
C ARG A 281 -49.07 -19.14 -27.65
N VAL A 282 -49.77 -20.27 -27.59
CA VAL A 282 -51.16 -20.53 -28.05
C VAL A 282 -51.81 -21.61 -27.20
#